data_AF-A0A401PWD3-F1
#
_entry.id   AF-A0A401PWD3-F1
#
_cell.length_a   1.000
_cell.length_b   1.000
_cell.length_c   1.000
_cell.angle_alpha   90.00
_cell.angle_beta   90.00
_cell.angle_gamma   90.00
#
_symmetry.space_group_name_H-M   'P 1'
#
loop_
_entity.id
_entity.type
_entity.pdbx_description
1 polymer ?
#
loop_
_entity_poly.entity_id
_entity_poly.type
_entity_poly.pdbx_seq_one_letter_code
_entity_poly.pdbx_strand_id
1 'polypeptide(L)'
;VGVIMILFGSISHISYCCIIAYSLYYLFGSSQTPLPWADCFSWWGADETCSRTPKDPLCNLTLDDGCFEIVNTTWLYVNNETCPNGSEIYVPHQGPSEQYWE
;
A
#
# COMPACT_ATOMS: atom_id res chain seq x y z
N VAL A 1 7.90 46.89 -9.95
CA VAL A 1 6.87 46.11 -10.70
C VAL A 1 7.51 45.02 -11.57
N GLY A 2 8.44 45.34 -12.47
CA GLY A 2 9.04 44.34 -13.39
C GLY A 2 9.79 43.17 -12.73
N VAL A 3 10.64 43.43 -11.72
CA VAL A 3 11.39 42.37 -11.03
C VAL A 3 10.46 41.39 -10.31
N ILE A 4 9.43 41.91 -9.64
CA ILE A 4 8.43 41.09 -8.94
C ILE A 4 7.68 40.21 -9.96
N MET A 5 7.28 40.77 -11.11
CA MET A 5 6.61 40.01 -12.18
C MET A 5 7.47 38.83 -12.69
N ILE A 6 8.78 39.03 -12.86
CA ILE A 6 9.70 37.97 -13.29
C ILE A 6 9.82 36.88 -12.22
N LEU A 7 9.92 37.26 -10.94
CA LEU A 7 10.00 36.30 -9.85
C LEU A 7 8.74 35.42 -9.77
N PHE A 8 7.54 36.01 -9.80
CA PHE A 8 6.29 35.24 -9.83
C PHE A 8 6.20 34.33 -11.06
N GLY A 9 6.52 34.85 -12.25
CA GLY A 9 6.51 34.05 -13.48
C GLY A 9 7.50 32.88 -13.43
N SER A 10 8.69 33.08 -12.87
CA SER A 10 9.69 32.02 -12.72
C SER A 10 9.24 30.91 -11.78
N ILE A 11 8.62 31.25 -10.65
CA ILE A 11 8.09 30.27 -9.69
C ILE A 11 6.96 29.47 -10.34
N SER A 12 6.01 30.16 -10.99
CA SER A 12 4.93 29.49 -11.71
C SER A 12 5.45 28.55 -12.79
N HIS A 13 6.45 28.97 -13.58
CA HIS A 13 7.03 28.14 -14.63
C HIS A 13 7.67 26.87 -14.07
N ILE A 14 8.42 26.97 -12.96
CA ILE A 14 9.02 25.81 -12.29
C ILE A 14 7.92 24.83 -11.84
N SER A 15 6.85 25.32 -11.22
CA SER A 15 5.72 24.47 -10.80
C SER A 15 5.05 23.76 -11.99
N TYR A 16 4.83 24.46 -13.10
CA TYR A 16 4.27 23.85 -14.32
C TYR A 16 5.20 22.81 -14.92
N CYS A 17 6.51 23.06 -14.97
CA CYS A 17 7.48 22.08 -15.44
C CYS A 17 7.47 20.82 -14.56
N CYS A 18 7.36 20.94 -13.24
CA CYS A 18 7.22 19.79 -12.35
C CYS A 18 5.97 18.96 -12.68
N ILE A 19 4.80 19.61 -12.85
CA ILE A 19 3.54 18.91 -13.17
C ILE A 19 3.66 18.16 -14.51
N ILE A 20 4.24 18.79 -15.53
CA ILE A 20 4.45 18.16 -16.83
C ILE A 20 5.42 16.98 -16.71
N ALA A 21 6.50 17.12 -15.94
CA ALA A 21 7.45 16.04 -15.71
C ALA A 21 6.79 14.83 -15.05
N TYR A 22 5.98 15.03 -13.99
CA TYR A 22 5.19 13.94 -13.38
C TYR A 22 4.21 13.33 -14.38
N SER A 23 3.52 14.15 -15.16
CA SER A 23 2.56 13.66 -16.17
C SER A 23 3.25 12.78 -17.22
N LEU A 24 4.42 13.18 -17.70
CA LEU A 24 5.24 12.40 -18.62
C LEU A 24 5.76 11.11 -17.97
N TYR A 25 6.15 11.17 -16.69
CA TYR A 25 6.55 9.99 -15.93
C TYR A 25 5.43 8.94 -15.89
N TYR A 26 4.21 9.34 -15.54
CA TYR A 26 3.04 8.45 -15.56
C TYR A 26 2.73 7.93 -16.97
N LEU A 27 2.83 8.78 -18.00
CA LEU A 27 2.60 8.41 -19.40
C LEU A 27 3.57 7.31 -19.86
N PHE A 28 4.87 7.49 -19.64
CA PHE A 28 5.86 6.46 -19.99
C PHE A 28 5.75 5.22 -19.11
N GLY A 29 5.42 5.37 -17.82
CA GLY A 29 5.17 4.25 -16.90
C GLY A 29 3.99 3.37 -17.35
N SER A 30 2.93 3.98 -17.87
CA SER A 30 1.74 3.26 -18.37
C SER A 30 1.97 2.44 -19.64
N SER A 31 3.07 2.71 -20.37
CA SER A 31 3.41 1.95 -21.59
C SER A 31 4.07 0.59 -21.27
N GLN A 32 4.29 0.29 -20.00
CA GLN A 32 4.89 -0.96 -19.52
C GLN A 32 3.80 -1.87 -18.94
N THR A 33 3.91 -3.17 -19.21
CA THR A 33 3.06 -4.20 -18.60
C THR A 33 3.96 -5.25 -17.93
N PRO A 34 3.84 -5.49 -16.61
CA PRO A 34 2.95 -4.83 -15.64
C PRO A 34 3.38 -3.40 -15.30
N LEU A 35 2.45 -2.56 -14.79
CA LEU A 35 2.79 -1.22 -14.32
C LEU A 35 3.68 -1.30 -13.07
N PRO A 36 4.63 -0.38 -12.87
CA PRO A 36 5.57 -0.45 -11.76
C PRO A 36 4.92 -0.32 -10.37
N TRP A 37 3.78 0.37 -10.27
CA TRP A 37 2.97 0.52 -9.05
C TRP A 37 1.76 -0.43 -9.01
N ALA A 38 1.70 -1.45 -9.87
CA ALA A 38 0.62 -2.44 -9.84
C ALA A 38 0.87 -3.57 -8.84
N ASP A 39 2.14 -3.86 -8.53
CA ASP A 39 2.54 -4.94 -7.64
C ASP A 39 3.72 -4.51 -6.75
N CYS A 40 3.91 -5.27 -5.68
CA CYS A 40 4.95 -5.07 -4.68
C CYS A 40 6.30 -5.57 -5.22
N PHE A 41 7.09 -4.68 -5.79
CA PHE A 41 8.42 -5.04 -6.29
C PHE A 41 9.51 -4.61 -5.33
N SER A 42 10.50 -5.48 -5.14
CA SER A 42 11.66 -5.19 -4.28
C SER A 42 12.57 -4.08 -4.80
N TRP A 43 12.53 -3.78 -6.12
CA TRP A 43 13.42 -2.78 -6.71
C TRP A 43 13.12 -1.35 -6.26
N TRP A 44 11.85 -1.04 -5.95
CA TRP A 44 11.43 0.27 -5.44
C TRP A 44 11.31 0.30 -3.90
N GLY A 45 11.55 -0.83 -3.23
CA GLY A 45 11.56 -0.91 -1.77
C GLY A 45 10.20 -1.22 -1.14
N ALA A 46 9.35 -2.03 -1.78
CA ALA A 46 8.11 -2.48 -1.17
C ALA A 46 8.35 -3.26 0.15
N ASP A 47 7.74 -2.81 1.25
CA ASP A 47 7.82 -3.49 2.55
C ASP A 47 6.90 -4.72 2.63
N GLU A 48 7.03 -5.50 3.70
CA GLU A 48 6.20 -6.68 3.98
C GLU A 48 4.70 -6.38 4.18
N THR A 49 4.34 -5.12 4.43
CA THR A 49 2.96 -4.64 4.52
C THR A 49 2.31 -4.44 3.15
N CYS A 50 3.10 -4.43 2.07
CA CYS A 50 2.61 -4.33 0.71
C CYS A 50 1.83 -5.58 0.33
N SER A 51 0.56 -5.43 -0.04
CA SER A 51 -0.22 -6.53 -0.59
C SER A 51 -1.31 -6.01 -1.50
N ARG A 52 -1.59 -6.75 -2.58
CA ARG A 52 -2.65 -6.41 -3.54
C ARG A 52 -4.04 -6.77 -3.03
N THR A 53 -4.11 -7.79 -2.17
CA THR A 53 -5.34 -8.20 -1.49
C THR A 53 -5.20 -7.90 0.00
N PRO A 54 -6.29 -7.48 0.66
CA PRO A 54 -6.28 -7.37 2.12
C PRO A 54 -5.84 -8.71 2.71
N LYS A 55 -4.91 -8.65 3.66
CA LYS A 55 -4.50 -9.85 4.39
C LYS A 55 -5.66 -10.22 5.32
N ASP A 56 -6.06 -11.49 5.26
CA ASP A 56 -7.08 -12.01 6.16
C ASP A 56 -6.67 -11.77 7.63
N PRO A 57 -7.61 -11.37 8.51
CA PRO A 57 -7.30 -11.17 9.92
C PRO A 57 -6.88 -12.51 10.55
N LEU A 58 -5.82 -12.47 11.35
CA LEU A 58 -5.41 -13.63 12.13
C LEU A 58 -6.32 -13.74 13.36
N CYS A 59 -6.59 -14.95 13.84
CA CYS A 59 -7.39 -15.16 15.04
C CYS A 59 -6.58 -15.85 16.13
N ASN A 60 -6.74 -15.40 17.37
CA ASN A 60 -6.10 -16.02 18.53
C ASN A 60 -7.07 -16.96 19.27
N LEU A 61 -6.92 -18.27 19.08
CA LEU A 61 -7.75 -19.28 19.73
C LEU A 61 -7.15 -19.73 21.07
N THR A 62 -7.97 -19.77 22.11
CA THR A 62 -7.63 -20.43 23.39
C THR A 62 -7.96 -21.92 23.31
N LEU A 63 -6.93 -22.77 23.44
CA LEU A 63 -7.07 -24.21 23.58
C LEU A 63 -7.39 -24.59 25.04
N ASP A 64 -8.01 -25.74 25.27
CA ASP A 64 -8.42 -26.25 26.60
C ASP A 64 -7.26 -26.32 27.61
N ASP A 65 -6.02 -26.46 27.13
CA ASP A 65 -4.78 -26.44 27.94
C ASP A 65 -4.31 -25.03 28.36
N GLY A 66 -5.07 -23.97 28.05
CA GLY A 66 -4.74 -22.57 28.39
C GLY A 66 -3.69 -21.91 27.50
N CYS A 67 -3.27 -22.57 26.41
CA CYS A 67 -2.37 -22.01 25.40
C CYS A 67 -3.17 -21.27 24.32
N PHE A 68 -2.54 -20.27 23.71
CA PHE A 68 -3.12 -19.44 22.66
C PHE A 68 -2.44 -19.77 21.32
N GLU A 69 -3.22 -20.08 20.28
CA GLU A 69 -2.72 -20.41 18.94
C GLU A 69 -3.22 -19.39 17.92
N ILE A 70 -2.29 -18.84 17.12
CA ILE A 70 -2.60 -17.87 16.07
C ILE A 70 -2.88 -18.63 14.79
N VAL A 71 -4.13 -18.60 14.34
CA VAL A 71 -4.61 -19.32 13.16
C VAL A 71 -5.13 -18.37 12.08
N ASN A 72 -5.06 -18.80 10.82
CA ASN A 72 -5.63 -18.06 9.69
C ASN A 72 -7.14 -18.33 9.56
N THR A 73 -7.89 -17.41 8.93
CA THR A 73 -9.33 -17.56 8.67
C THR A 73 -9.67 -18.81 7.87
N THR A 74 -8.78 -19.24 6.98
CA THR A 74 -8.95 -20.46 6.19
C THR A 74 -8.94 -21.70 7.07
N TRP A 75 -8.10 -21.71 8.11
CA TRP A 75 -8.04 -22.81 9.08
C TRP A 75 -9.29 -22.84 9.95
N LEU A 76 -9.80 -21.66 10.36
CA LEU A 76 -11.08 -21.54 11.08
C LEU A 76 -12.24 -22.14 10.27
N TYR A 77 -12.33 -21.78 8.98
CA TYR A 77 -13.36 -22.30 8.09
C TYR A 77 -13.31 -23.83 7.94
N VAL A 78 -12.11 -24.40 7.77
CA VAL A 78 -11.93 -25.85 7.62
C VAL A 78 -12.27 -26.62 8.89
N ASN A 79 -11.97 -26.05 10.07
CA ASN A 79 -12.27 -26.69 11.36
C ASN A 79 -13.66 -26.33 11.91
N ASN A 80 -14.44 -25.52 11.19
CA ASN A 80 -15.76 -25.02 11.61
C ASN A 80 -15.71 -24.26 12.95
N GLU A 81 -14.59 -23.59 13.20
CA GLU A 81 -14.34 -22.78 14.39
C GLU A 81 -14.63 -21.31 14.08
N THR A 82 -15.13 -20.57 15.06
CA THR A 82 -15.38 -19.12 14.93
C THR A 82 -14.43 -18.34 15.81
N CYS A 83 -13.97 -17.18 15.32
CA CYS A 83 -13.07 -16.35 16.10
C CYS A 83 -13.80 -15.74 17.32
N PRO A 84 -13.28 -15.89 18.55
CA PRO A 84 -13.87 -15.26 19.71
C PRO A 84 -13.79 -13.73 19.61
N ASN A 85 -14.85 -13.05 20.03
CA ASN A 85 -15.01 -11.60 19.88
C ASN A 85 -13.86 -10.85 20.62
N GLY A 86 -13.04 -10.11 19.87
CA GLY A 86 -11.87 -9.38 20.39
C GLY A 86 -10.51 -10.11 20.29
N SER A 87 -10.47 -11.32 19.71
CA SER A 87 -9.24 -12.06 19.42
C SER A 87 -8.74 -11.93 17.98
N GLU A 88 -9.42 -11.12 17.18
CA GLU A 88 -9.04 -10.79 15.79
C GLU A 88 -7.84 -9.85 15.78
N ILE A 89 -6.78 -10.27 15.10
CA ILE A 89 -5.55 -9.53 14.89
C ILE A 89 -5.60 -8.98 13.48
N TYR A 90 -5.76 -7.66 13.38
CA TYR A 90 -5.68 -6.96 12.10
C TYR A 90 -4.22 -6.88 11.65
N VAL A 91 -3.93 -7.41 10.47
CA VAL A 91 -2.61 -7.27 9.85
C VAL A 91 -2.60 -5.98 9.04
N PRO A 92 -1.70 -5.02 9.30
CA PRO A 92 -1.61 -3.81 8.52
C PRO A 92 -1.31 -4.18 7.05
N HIS A 93 -2.11 -3.62 6.16
CA HIS A 93 -2.04 -3.81 4.72
C HIS A 93 -1.99 -2.43 4.07
N GLN A 94 -1.09 -2.27 3.11
CA GLN A 94 -1.03 -1.08 2.26
C GLN A 94 -1.01 -1.52 0.80
N GLY A 95 -1.79 -0.82 -0.04
CA GLY A 95 -1.87 -1.13 -1.46
C GLY A 95 -0.53 -0.83 -2.17
N PRO A 96 -0.20 -1.55 -3.26
CA PRO A 96 1.06 -1.32 -3.98
C PRO A 96 1.20 0.12 -4.48
N SER A 97 0.11 0.70 -4.99
CA SER A 97 0.11 2.08 -5.45
C SER A 97 0.16 3.10 -4.31
N GLU A 98 -0.40 2.79 -3.14
CA GLU A 98 -0.31 3.70 -2.00
C GLU A 98 1.15 3.78 -1.55
N GLN A 99 1.78 2.65 -1.25
CA GLN A 99 3.17 2.64 -0.78
C GLN A 99 4.19 3.14 -1.80
N TYR A 100 3.94 2.99 -3.10
CA TYR A 100 4.84 3.49 -4.12
C TYR A 100 4.95 5.03 -4.14
N TRP A 101 3.88 5.73 -3.74
CA TRP A 101 3.78 7.19 -3.82
C TRP A 101 3.85 7.90 -2.46
N GLU A 102 4.05 7.14 -1.38
CA GLU A 102 4.32 7.63 -0.01
C GLU A 102 5.77 8.09 0.14
#